data_AF-A0A3M1PPG7-F1
#
_entry.id   AF-A0A3M1PPG7-F1
#
_cell.length_a   1.000
_cell.length_b   1.000
_cell.length_c   1.000
_cell.angle_alpha   90.00
_cell.angle_beta   90.00
_cell.angle_gamma   90.00
#
_symmetry.space_group_name_H-M   'P 1'
#
loop_
_entity.id
_entity.type
_entity.pdbx_description
1 polymer ?
#
loop_
_entity_poly.entity_id
_entity_poly.type
_entity_poly.pdbx_seq_one_letter_code
_entity_poly.pdbx_strand_id
1 'polypeptide(L)'
;MGETGMKHVKAMAVVIAVFLTAGATAQSLTAVPYQRASQQLLEEGRQALAAGKVGTALKRFEEALVADPANVAALVAIGRAHEAMGQNEAARGYYLRALTVDPAYLPALEAEALLALKMGDREKALADLKTIQEICAPRDCPEQAHVATALRKAEEEKKADGPSSGKPDASARPQQKPQQN
;
A
#
# COMPACT_ATOMS: atom_id res chain seq x y z
N MET A 1 -38.33 50.91 -6.73
CA MET A 1 -38.99 51.95 -5.92
C MET A 1 -40.35 51.39 -5.51
N GLY A 2 -40.73 51.08 -4.27
CA GLY A 2 -40.14 51.00 -2.94
C GLY A 2 -41.09 50.08 -2.12
N GLU A 3 -40.60 49.27 -1.18
CA GLU A 3 -40.73 49.52 0.28
C GLU A 3 -42.17 49.88 0.72
N THR A 4 -42.80 49.32 1.74
CA THR A 4 -42.47 48.43 2.87
C THR A 4 -43.83 48.09 3.51
N GLY A 5 -43.99 46.92 4.14
CA GLY A 5 -45.27 46.58 4.76
C GLY A 5 -45.28 45.28 5.56
N MET A 6 -44.30 45.12 6.43
CA MET A 6 -44.22 44.01 7.39
C MET A 6 -45.36 44.12 8.41
N LYS A 7 -46.24 43.11 8.48
CA LYS A 7 -47.17 42.91 9.60
C LYS A 7 -47.23 41.44 10.00
N HIS A 8 -46.56 41.15 11.12
CA HIS A 8 -46.83 40.08 12.09
C HIS A 8 -46.84 38.64 11.58
N VAL A 9 -45.64 38.07 11.39
CA VAL A 9 -45.44 36.63 11.56
C VAL A 9 -45.63 36.33 13.04
N LYS A 10 -46.81 35.81 13.40
CA LYS A 10 -47.10 35.31 14.74
C LYS A 10 -46.10 34.21 15.06
N ALA A 11 -45.43 34.36 16.20
CA ALA A 11 -44.62 33.34 16.83
C ALA A 11 -45.41 32.02 16.93
N MET A 12 -44.84 30.96 16.36
CA MET A 12 -45.11 29.59 16.76
C MET A 12 -43.75 28.96 17.05
N ALA A 13 -43.37 29.05 18.31
CA ALA A 13 -42.28 28.28 18.87
C ALA A 13 -42.61 26.80 18.71
N VAL A 14 -41.93 26.12 17.79
CA VAL A 14 -41.88 24.66 17.81
C VAL A 14 -40.73 24.30 18.73
N VAL A 15 -41.07 24.13 20.01
CA VAL A 15 -40.20 23.50 21.00
C VAL A 15 -40.15 22.01 20.66
N ILE A 16 -39.13 21.58 19.91
CA ILE A 16 -38.78 20.17 19.82
C ILE A 16 -37.91 19.85 21.02
N ALA A 17 -38.56 19.57 22.15
CA ALA A 17 -37.93 18.94 23.30
C ALA A 17 -38.19 17.43 23.23
N VAL A 18 -37.21 16.66 22.74
CA VAL A 18 -37.27 15.18 22.74
C VAL A 18 -35.86 14.64 23.00
N PHE A 19 -35.65 14.34 24.28
CA PHE A 19 -34.73 13.39 24.94
C PHE A 19 -33.21 13.57 24.85
N LEU A 20 -32.66 14.11 25.96
CA LEU A 20 -31.38 13.71 26.54
C LEU A 20 -31.38 12.19 26.80
N THR A 21 -30.96 11.39 25.83
CA THR A 21 -30.33 10.10 26.15
C THR A 21 -28.83 10.32 26.14
N ALA A 22 -28.28 10.58 27.33
CA ALA A 22 -26.92 10.21 27.65
C ALA A 22 -26.79 8.70 27.38
N GLY A 23 -26.27 8.35 26.20
CA GLY A 23 -26.29 6.99 25.68
C GLY A 23 -25.27 6.77 24.57
N ALA A 24 -24.07 7.36 24.72
CA ALA A 24 -22.92 7.05 23.89
C ALA A 24 -21.70 6.72 24.77
N THR A 25 -21.88 5.78 25.69
CA THR A 25 -20.76 5.24 26.49
C THR A 25 -20.86 3.71 26.53
N ALA A 26 -20.54 3.03 25.43
CA ALA A 26 -20.43 1.57 25.43
C ALA A 26 -19.52 0.94 24.36
N GLN A 27 -18.68 1.69 23.62
CA GLN A 27 -17.86 1.07 22.57
C GLN A 27 -16.34 1.26 22.70
N SER A 28 -15.83 1.86 23.78
CA SER A 28 -14.38 2.18 23.84
C SER A 28 -13.62 1.54 25.01
N LEU A 29 -14.27 0.82 25.92
CA LEU A 29 -13.59 0.24 27.09
C LEU A 29 -13.08 -1.20 26.88
N THR A 30 -13.62 -1.93 25.90
CA THR A 30 -13.17 -3.29 25.55
C THR A 30 -12.12 -3.32 24.45
N ALA A 31 -11.99 -2.24 23.66
CA ALA A 31 -11.06 -2.14 22.53
C ALA A 31 -9.59 -1.93 22.98
N VAL A 32 -9.36 -1.15 24.05
CA VAL A 32 -8.00 -0.79 24.52
C VAL A 32 -7.13 -1.99 24.91
N PRO A 33 -7.59 -2.98 25.72
CA PRO A 33 -6.74 -4.11 26.09
C PRO A 33 -6.39 -5.02 24.89
N TYR A 34 -7.33 -5.17 23.95
CA TYR A 34 -7.19 -5.99 22.75
C TYR A 34 -6.16 -5.38 21.77
N GLN A 35 -6.25 -4.07 21.52
CA GLN A 35 -5.27 -3.33 20.72
C GLN A 35 -3.86 -3.41 21.31
N ARG A 36 -3.69 -3.28 22.64
CA ARG A 36 -2.37 -3.39 23.27
C ARG A 36 -1.77 -4.79 23.11
N ALA A 37 -2.58 -5.83 23.32
CA ALA A 37 -2.14 -7.21 23.13
C ALA A 37 -1.69 -7.43 21.67
N SER A 38 -2.46 -6.92 20.69
CA SER A 38 -2.09 -6.97 19.28
C SER A 38 -0.75 -6.28 18.99
N GLN A 39 -0.53 -5.07 19.53
CA GLN A 39 0.73 -4.36 19.34
C GLN A 39 1.93 -5.08 19.98
N GLN A 40 1.74 -5.71 21.14
CA GLN A 40 2.79 -6.52 21.76
C GLN A 40 3.15 -7.73 20.90
N LEU A 41 2.14 -8.47 20.43
CA LEU A 41 2.33 -9.64 19.56
C LEU A 41 2.99 -9.25 18.23
N LEU A 42 2.64 -8.09 17.67
CA LEU A 42 3.31 -7.54 16.50
C LEU A 42 4.80 -7.32 16.76
N GLU A 43 5.17 -6.74 17.91
CA GLU A 43 6.56 -6.50 18.24
C GLU A 43 7.35 -7.79 18.50
N GLU A 44 6.75 -8.76 19.20
CA GLU A 44 7.32 -10.11 19.36
C GLU A 44 7.59 -10.78 18.00
N GLY A 45 6.66 -10.62 17.05
CA GLY A 45 6.82 -11.13 15.70
C GLY A 45 7.97 -10.45 14.95
N ARG A 46 8.14 -9.14 15.08
CA ARG A 46 9.28 -8.40 14.47
C ARG A 46 10.61 -8.86 15.02
N GLN A 47 10.69 -9.06 16.34
CA GLN A 47 11.90 -9.59 17.00
C GLN A 47 12.23 -11.00 16.51
N ALA A 48 11.21 -11.87 16.39
CA ALA A 48 11.40 -13.21 15.84
C ALA A 48 11.89 -13.17 14.39
N LEU A 49 11.34 -12.26 13.57
CA LEU A 49 11.76 -12.09 12.18
C LEU A 49 13.20 -11.59 12.07
N ALA A 50 13.59 -10.61 12.90
CA ALA A 50 14.97 -10.11 13.00
C ALA A 50 15.95 -11.22 13.44
N ALA A 51 15.49 -12.19 14.23
CA ALA A 51 16.25 -13.39 14.60
C ALA A 51 16.24 -14.51 13.53
N GLY A 52 15.67 -14.27 12.35
CA GLY A 52 15.56 -15.25 11.26
C GLY A 52 14.52 -16.34 11.50
N LYS A 53 13.72 -16.25 12.58
CA LYS A 53 12.70 -17.24 12.96
C LYS A 53 11.37 -16.92 12.28
N VAL A 54 11.33 -17.04 10.95
CA VAL A 54 10.18 -16.64 10.12
C VAL A 54 8.87 -17.31 10.56
N GLY A 55 8.88 -18.61 10.86
CA GLY A 55 7.67 -19.32 11.32
C GLY A 55 7.16 -18.83 12.68
N THR A 56 8.06 -18.48 13.61
CA THR A 56 7.67 -17.87 14.88
C THR A 56 7.11 -16.47 14.67
N ALA A 57 7.72 -15.68 13.77
CA ALA A 57 7.26 -14.34 13.44
C ALA A 57 5.82 -14.35 12.90
N LEU A 58 5.54 -15.21 11.91
CA LEU A 58 4.20 -15.37 11.35
C LEU A 58 3.17 -15.71 12.42
N LYS A 59 3.46 -16.69 13.28
CA LYS A 59 2.56 -17.07 14.36
C LYS A 59 2.22 -15.88 15.27
N ARG A 60 3.22 -15.08 15.64
CA ARG A 60 3.01 -13.87 16.48
C ARG A 60 2.18 -12.82 15.75
N PHE A 61 2.44 -12.59 14.46
CA PHE A 61 1.63 -11.64 13.68
C PHE A 61 0.18 -12.11 13.48
N GLU A 62 -0.05 -13.40 13.28
CA GLU A 62 -1.39 -13.97 13.19
C GLU A 62 -2.14 -13.85 14.51
N GLU A 63 -1.49 -14.15 15.63
CA GLU A 63 -2.05 -13.91 16.97
C GLU A 63 -2.34 -12.41 17.18
N ALA A 64 -1.50 -11.51 16.65
CA ALA A 64 -1.77 -10.07 16.68
C ALA A 64 -3.05 -9.71 15.91
N LEU A 65 -3.37 -10.37 14.80
CA LEU A 65 -4.63 -10.17 14.08
C LEU A 65 -5.84 -10.83 14.75
N VAL A 66 -5.63 -11.95 15.44
CA VAL A 66 -6.64 -12.53 16.34
C VAL A 66 -6.87 -11.64 17.56
N ALA A 67 -5.91 -10.78 17.90
CA ALA A 67 -5.98 -9.77 18.95
C ALA A 67 -6.37 -8.37 18.45
N ASP A 68 -6.41 -8.11 17.14
CA ASP A 68 -6.95 -6.91 16.50
C ASP A 68 -7.00 -7.13 14.98
N PRO A 69 -8.18 -7.48 14.40
CA PRO A 69 -8.29 -7.79 12.98
C PRO A 69 -8.01 -6.56 12.09
N ALA A 70 -8.08 -5.36 12.66
CA ALA A 70 -7.82 -4.09 11.98
C ALA A 70 -6.38 -3.60 12.16
N ASN A 71 -5.48 -4.37 12.77
CA ASN A 71 -4.08 -3.98 12.90
C ASN A 71 -3.37 -4.03 11.54
N VAL A 72 -3.37 -2.89 10.85
CA VAL A 72 -2.77 -2.70 9.53
C VAL A 72 -1.28 -3.02 9.50
N ALA A 73 -0.56 -2.73 10.59
CA ALA A 73 0.86 -3.02 10.70
C ALA A 73 1.14 -4.54 10.77
N ALA A 74 0.26 -5.30 11.43
CA ALA A 74 0.34 -6.75 11.45
C ALA A 74 -0.01 -7.37 10.09
N LEU A 75 -1.01 -6.84 9.38
CA LEU A 75 -1.32 -7.26 8.00
C LEU A 75 -0.11 -7.05 7.08
N VAL A 76 0.54 -5.88 7.13
CA VAL A 76 1.76 -5.62 6.34
C VAL A 76 2.91 -6.53 6.76
N ALA A 77 3.09 -6.80 8.05
CA ALA A 77 4.16 -7.67 8.54
C ALA A 77 4.01 -9.11 8.02
N ILE A 78 2.79 -9.65 8.01
CA ILE A 78 2.49 -10.97 7.42
C ILE A 78 2.76 -10.96 5.92
N GLY A 79 2.32 -9.90 5.22
CA GLY A 79 2.58 -9.75 3.79
C GLY A 79 4.08 -9.80 3.47
N ARG A 80 4.90 -9.05 4.22
CA ARG A 80 6.36 -9.03 4.06
C ARG A 80 6.99 -10.40 4.36
N ALA A 81 6.48 -11.13 5.35
CA ALA A 81 6.94 -12.48 5.65
C ALA A 81 6.63 -13.46 4.49
N HIS A 82 5.44 -13.39 3.90
CA HIS A 82 5.08 -14.15 2.71
C HIS A 82 5.95 -13.80 1.50
N GLU A 83 6.22 -12.52 1.30
CA GLU A 83 7.10 -12.05 0.22
C GLU A 83 8.52 -12.59 0.36
N ALA A 84 9.07 -12.60 1.58
CA ALA A 84 10.38 -13.17 1.89
C ALA A 84 10.45 -14.70 1.65
N MET A 85 9.30 -15.39 1.70
CA MET A 85 9.17 -16.81 1.34
C MET A 85 8.87 -17.02 -0.16
N GLY A 86 8.83 -15.97 -0.98
CA GLY A 86 8.50 -16.03 -2.40
C GLY A 86 7.01 -16.21 -2.69
N GLN A 87 6.14 -16.13 -1.67
CA GLN A 87 4.70 -16.30 -1.79
C GLN A 87 4.02 -14.97 -2.14
N ASN A 88 4.35 -14.45 -3.32
CA ASN A 88 3.96 -13.10 -3.74
C ASN A 88 2.43 -12.87 -3.74
N GLU A 89 1.63 -13.84 -4.18
CA GLU A 89 0.16 -13.67 -4.19
C GLU A 89 -0.44 -13.59 -2.78
N ALA A 90 0.07 -14.41 -1.86
CA ALA A 90 -0.33 -14.34 -0.46
C ALA A 90 0.05 -12.96 0.11
N ALA A 91 1.28 -12.50 -0.14
CA ALA A 91 1.74 -11.19 0.29
C ALA A 91 0.83 -10.06 -0.21
N ARG A 92 0.50 -10.06 -1.51
CA ARG A 92 -0.40 -9.08 -2.12
C ARG A 92 -1.77 -9.08 -1.45
N GLY A 93 -2.33 -10.25 -1.17
CA GLY A 93 -3.59 -10.38 -0.45
C GLY A 93 -3.59 -9.68 0.91
N TYR A 94 -2.50 -9.80 1.68
CA TYR A 94 -2.38 -9.12 2.97
C TYR A 94 -2.18 -7.60 2.83
N TYR A 95 -1.40 -7.14 1.85
CA TYR A 95 -1.24 -5.70 1.59
C TYR A 95 -2.56 -5.05 1.18
N LEU A 96 -3.32 -5.68 0.29
CA LEU A 96 -4.64 -5.19 -0.13
C LEU A 96 -5.65 -5.18 1.03
N ARG A 97 -5.58 -6.17 1.93
CA ARG A 97 -6.38 -6.16 3.17
C ARG A 97 -5.99 -4.99 4.07
N ALA A 98 -4.70 -4.70 4.22
CA ALA A 98 -4.25 -3.53 4.98
C ALA A 98 -4.81 -2.23 4.39
N LEU A 99 -4.75 -2.08 3.06
CA LEU A 99 -5.30 -0.92 2.33
C LEU A 99 -6.83 -0.85 2.35
N THR A 100 -7.52 -1.97 2.56
CA THR A 100 -8.97 -1.98 2.77
C THR A 100 -9.33 -1.40 4.13
N VAL A 101 -8.50 -1.64 5.15
CA VAL A 101 -8.70 -1.13 6.52
C VAL A 101 -8.27 0.34 6.61
N ASP A 102 -7.11 0.67 6.07
CA ASP A 102 -6.59 2.04 5.98
C ASP A 102 -6.01 2.30 4.58
N PRO A 103 -6.79 2.94 3.69
CA PRO A 103 -6.34 3.28 2.33
C PRO A 103 -5.15 4.24 2.28
N ALA A 104 -4.87 4.96 3.37
CA ALA A 104 -3.77 5.93 3.43
C ALA A 104 -2.53 5.38 4.17
N TYR A 105 -2.51 4.08 4.49
CA TYR A 105 -1.39 3.48 5.20
C TYR A 105 -0.17 3.35 4.29
N LEU A 106 0.72 4.35 4.35
CA LEU A 106 1.92 4.47 3.52
C LEU A 106 2.76 3.18 3.44
N PRO A 107 3.04 2.44 4.55
CA PRO A 107 3.82 1.21 4.47
C PRO A 107 3.15 0.08 3.67
N ALA A 108 1.82 0.06 3.57
CA ALA A 108 1.11 -0.91 2.74
C ALA A 108 1.09 -0.49 1.26
N LEU A 109 0.91 0.81 0.97
CA LEU A 109 1.00 1.34 -0.40
C LEU A 109 2.40 1.10 -0.98
N GLU A 110 3.44 1.37 -0.19
CA GLU A 110 4.82 1.09 -0.57
C GLU A 110 5.04 -0.39 -0.87
N ALA A 111 4.61 -1.26 0.05
CA ALA A 111 4.80 -2.70 -0.08
C ALA A 111 4.03 -3.28 -1.27
N GLU A 112 2.82 -2.82 -1.54
CA GLU A 112 2.05 -3.23 -2.72
C GLU A 112 2.72 -2.74 -4.00
N ALA A 113 3.12 -1.47 -4.09
CA ALA A 113 3.76 -0.92 -5.27
C ALA A 113 5.06 -1.67 -5.62
N LEU A 114 5.91 -1.95 -4.62
CA LEU A 114 7.14 -2.70 -4.83
C LEU A 114 6.88 -4.15 -5.25
N LEU A 115 5.88 -4.79 -4.66
CA LEU A 115 5.48 -6.15 -5.04
C LEU A 115 4.86 -6.18 -6.45
N ALA A 116 4.06 -5.18 -6.80
CA ALA A 116 3.47 -5.03 -8.13
C ALA A 116 4.56 -4.93 -9.20
N LEU A 117 5.62 -4.15 -8.97
CA LEU A 117 6.79 -4.12 -9.86
C LEU A 117 7.46 -5.48 -10.01
N LYS A 118 7.69 -6.18 -8.89
CA LYS A 118 8.26 -7.54 -8.87
C LYS A 118 7.41 -8.52 -9.68
N MET A 119 6.10 -8.30 -9.74
CA MET A 119 5.13 -9.10 -10.50
C MET A 119 4.89 -8.59 -11.93
N GLY A 120 5.58 -7.53 -12.37
CA GLY A 120 5.45 -6.94 -13.70
C GLY A 120 4.27 -5.97 -13.87
N ASP A 121 3.52 -5.69 -12.81
CA ASP A 121 2.37 -4.79 -12.79
C ASP A 121 2.82 -3.34 -12.53
N ARG A 122 3.49 -2.76 -13.54
CA ARG A 122 4.01 -1.38 -13.47
C ARG A 122 2.90 -0.34 -13.35
N GLU A 123 1.76 -0.57 -13.98
CA GLU A 123 0.64 0.37 -13.96
C GLU A 123 0.12 0.55 -12.53
N LYS A 124 -0.05 -0.56 -11.80
CA LYS A 124 -0.44 -0.49 -10.39
C LYS A 124 0.59 0.25 -9.53
N ALA A 125 1.88 -0.06 -9.70
CA ALA A 125 2.93 0.61 -8.94
C ALA A 125 2.96 2.15 -9.16
N LEU A 126 2.67 2.61 -10.39
CA LEU A 126 2.55 4.04 -10.69
C LEU A 126 1.32 4.66 -10.03
N ALA A 127 0.20 3.93 -10.00
CA ALA A 127 -1.02 4.39 -9.32
C ALA A 127 -0.78 4.55 -7.81
N ASP A 128 -0.18 3.56 -7.16
CA ASP A 128 0.12 3.62 -5.73
C ASP A 128 1.15 4.70 -5.40
N LEU A 129 2.17 4.90 -6.24
CA LEU A 129 3.11 6.01 -6.10
C LEU A 129 2.38 7.37 -6.16
N LYS A 130 1.41 7.52 -7.05
CA LYS A 130 0.60 8.75 -7.13
C LYS A 130 -0.18 8.98 -5.84
N THR A 131 -0.81 7.93 -5.30
CA THR A 131 -1.52 8.01 -4.01
C THR A 131 -0.57 8.38 -2.87
N ILE A 132 0.62 7.78 -2.81
CA ILE A 132 1.66 8.13 -1.82
C ILE A 132 2.02 9.63 -1.92
N GLN A 133 2.21 10.17 -3.13
CA GLN A 133 2.51 11.59 -3.34
C GLN A 133 1.38 12.49 -2.86
N GLU A 134 0.13 12.13 -3.14
CA GLU A 134 -1.05 12.88 -2.69
C GLU A 134 -1.16 12.92 -1.15
N ILE A 135 -0.76 11.84 -0.46
CA ILE A 135 -0.77 11.76 1.01
C ILE A 135 0.37 12.56 1.64
N CYS A 136 1.58 12.49 1.07
CA CYS A 136 2.76 13.13 1.67
C CYS A 136 2.82 14.64 1.40
N ALA A 137 2.16 15.12 0.33
CA ALA A 137 2.19 16.52 -0.08
C ALA A 137 1.84 17.51 1.06
N PRO A 138 2.58 18.64 1.17
CA PRO A 138 3.59 19.16 0.23
C PRO A 138 5.02 18.66 0.50
N ARG A 139 5.22 17.67 1.39
CA ARG A 139 6.55 17.14 1.74
C ARG A 139 6.74 15.76 1.14
N ASP A 140 7.98 15.41 0.83
CA ASP A 140 8.28 14.02 0.45
C ASP A 140 8.33 13.13 1.70
N CYS A 141 8.00 11.86 1.53
CA CYS A 141 8.12 10.81 2.54
C CYS A 141 9.06 9.68 2.03
N PRO A 142 9.66 8.88 2.93
CA PRO A 142 10.56 7.80 2.53
C PRO A 142 9.95 6.81 1.53
N GLU A 143 8.68 6.47 1.70
CA GLU A 143 7.92 5.54 0.86
C GLU A 143 7.86 6.01 -0.60
N GLN A 144 7.69 7.32 -0.81
CA GLN A 144 7.71 7.92 -2.13
C GLN A 144 9.06 7.72 -2.82
N ALA A 145 10.16 7.96 -2.10
CA ALA A 145 11.51 7.82 -2.62
C ALA A 145 11.84 6.35 -2.95
N HIS A 146 11.40 5.42 -2.12
CA HIS A 146 11.60 3.98 -2.33
C HIS A 146 10.90 3.51 -3.61
N VAL A 147 9.61 3.79 -3.76
CA VAL A 147 8.82 3.37 -4.92
C VAL A 147 9.29 4.05 -6.20
N ALA A 148 9.56 5.37 -6.16
CA ALA A 148 10.06 6.10 -7.32
C ALA A 148 11.43 5.56 -7.80
N THR A 149 12.32 5.22 -6.88
CA THR A 149 13.62 4.62 -7.22
C THR A 149 13.46 3.25 -7.84
N ALA A 150 12.57 2.40 -7.30
CA ALA A 150 12.29 1.08 -7.86
C ALA A 150 11.72 1.15 -9.28
N LEU A 151 10.77 2.05 -9.53
CA LEU A 151 10.18 2.29 -10.85
C LEU A 151 11.22 2.72 -11.89
N ARG A 152 12.17 3.57 -11.51
CA ARG A 152 13.24 4.03 -12.40
C ARG A 152 14.20 2.90 -12.76
N LYS A 153 14.61 2.10 -11.76
CA LYS A 153 15.44 0.90 -12.00
C LYS A 153 14.77 -0.09 -12.94
N ALA A 154 13.50 -0.40 -12.71
CA ALA A 154 12.74 -1.30 -13.58
C ALA A 154 12.62 -0.78 -15.03
N GLU A 155 12.61 0.54 -15.23
CA GLU A 155 12.61 1.14 -16.57
C GLU A 155 13.98 1.02 -17.27
N GLU A 156 15.06 1.20 -16.52
CA GLU A 156 16.43 1.03 -17.02
C GLU A 156 16.70 -0.42 -17.42
N GLU A 157 16.28 -1.38 -16.61
CA GLU A 157 16.37 -2.82 -16.90
C GLU A 157 15.60 -3.17 -18.19
N LYS A 158 14.36 -2.68 -18.34
CA LYS A 158 13.58 -2.89 -19.57
C LYS A 158 14.24 -2.29 -20.81
N LYS A 159 14.95 -1.17 -20.69
CA LYS A 159 15.70 -0.56 -21.80
C LYS A 159 16.96 -1.37 -22.14
N ALA A 160 17.62 -1.94 -21.14
CA ALA A 160 18.75 -2.85 -21.32
C ALA A 160 18.34 -4.17 -22.00
N ASP A 161 17.13 -4.65 -21.71
CA ASP A 161 16.52 -5.84 -22.33
C ASP A 161 15.81 -5.55 -23.67
N GLY A 162 15.85 -4.31 -24.16
CA GLY A 162 15.43 -3.94 -25.53
C GLY A 162 16.27 -4.71 -26.58
N PRO A 163 15.81 -4.82 -27.85
CA PRO A 163 16.34 -5.78 -28.80
C PRO A 163 17.84 -5.54 -29.04
N SER A 164 18.67 -6.34 -28.39
CA SER A 164 20.08 -6.45 -28.71
C SER A 164 20.21 -6.76 -30.19
N SER A 165 20.81 -5.80 -30.89
CA SER A 165 21.17 -5.78 -32.29
C SER A 165 21.81 -7.09 -32.77
N GLY A 166 21.18 -7.69 -33.77
CA GLY A 166 21.79 -8.44 -34.87
C GLY A 166 22.94 -9.40 -34.52
N LYS A 167 22.65 -10.71 -34.59
CA LYS A 167 23.68 -11.65 -35.05
C LYS A 167 24.30 -11.07 -36.35
N PRO A 168 25.63 -11.01 -36.49
CA PRO A 168 26.22 -10.80 -37.81
C PRO A 168 25.72 -11.94 -38.69
N ASP A 169 24.93 -11.62 -39.72
CA ASP A 169 24.56 -12.60 -40.73
C ASP A 169 25.86 -13.01 -41.45
N ALA A 170 26.37 -14.18 -41.10
CA ALA A 170 27.59 -14.76 -41.67
C ALA A 170 27.40 -15.24 -43.13
N SER A 171 26.33 -14.80 -43.80
CA SER A 171 25.97 -15.22 -45.17
C SER A 171 26.45 -14.27 -46.27
N ALA A 172 27.13 -13.17 -45.93
CA ALA A 172 27.72 -12.27 -46.94
C ALA A 172 29.00 -12.88 -47.54
N ARG A 173 28.83 -13.75 -48.52
CA ARG A 173 29.89 -14.31 -49.37
C ARG A 173 30.55 -13.17 -50.17
N PRO A 174 31.89 -12.98 -50.15
CA PRO A 174 32.53 -11.99 -51.00
C PRO A 174 32.42 -12.42 -52.47
N GLN A 175 31.82 -11.57 -53.31
CA GLN A 175 31.89 -11.74 -54.76
C GLN A 175 33.33 -11.48 -55.22
N GLN A 176 34.03 -12.52 -55.67
CA GLN A 176 35.29 -12.40 -56.39
C GLN A 176 35.04 -11.72 -57.73
N LYS A 177 35.63 -10.54 -57.92
CA LYS A 177 35.69 -9.85 -59.20
C LYS A 177 36.71 -10.57 -60.10
N PRO A 178 36.42 -10.86 -61.37
CA PRO A 178 37.37 -11.55 -62.24
C PRO A 178 38.53 -10.62 -62.59
N GLN A 179 39.77 -11.09 -62.38
CA GLN A 179 40.97 -10.46 -62.94
C GLN A 179 40.95 -10.68 -64.45
N GLN A 180 40.88 -9.60 -65.21
CA GLN A 180 41.18 -9.61 -66.64
C GLN A 180 42.70 -9.52 -66.80
N ASN A 181 43.23 -10.45 -67.59
CA ASN A 181 44.61 -10.54 -68.04
C ASN A 181 44.78 -9.75 -69.35
#